data_AF-A0A7C5NP78-F1
#
_entry.id   AF-A0A7C5NP78-F1
#
_cell.length_a   1.000
_cell.length_b   1.000
_cell.length_c   1.000
_cell.angle_alpha   90.00
_cell.angle_beta   90.00
_cell.angle_gamma   90.00
#
_symmetry.space_group_name_H-M   'P 1'
#
loop_
_entity.id
_entity.type
_entity.pdbx_description
1 polymer ?
#
loop_
_entity_poly.entity_id
_entity_poly.type
_entity_poly.pdbx_seq_one_letter_code
_entity_poly.pdbx_strand_id
1 'polypeptide(L)'
;GKTEWKKPISCELFPVRVNKSEIQGFEALNYYEWELCSQACQLGRKNKIPVFKFVKNALIRKYGEEFYQEMEIAYNESQKSK
;
A
#
# COMPACT_ATOMS: atom_id res chain seq x y z
N GLY A 1 19.29 0.92 13.51
CA GLY A 1 20.12 2.13 13.77
C GLY A 1 19.27 3.37 13.57
N LYS A 2 19.55 4.46 14.31
CA LYS A 2 18.93 5.76 14.07
C LYS A 2 19.74 6.48 12.99
N THR A 3 19.14 6.70 11.82
CA THR A 3 19.71 7.47 10.72
C THR A 3 18.68 8.50 10.30
N GLU A 4 19.10 9.72 9.93
CA GLU A 4 18.18 10.74 9.41
C GLU A 4 17.73 10.48 7.97
N TRP A 5 18.44 9.58 7.29
CA TRP A 5 18.11 9.18 5.93
C TRP A 5 16.75 8.45 5.89
N LYS A 6 15.81 9.04 5.15
CA LYS A 6 14.50 8.42 4.88
C LYS A 6 14.67 7.33 3.83
N LYS A 7 13.96 6.22 4.03
CA LYS A 7 14.00 5.09 3.10
C LYS A 7 13.52 5.53 1.70
N PRO A 8 13.94 4.82 0.65
CA PRO A 8 13.40 5.04 -0.70
C PRO A 8 11.91 4.70 -0.70
N ILE A 9 11.13 5.45 -1.49
CA ILE A 9 9.67 5.27 -1.53
C ILE A 9 9.26 3.84 -1.91
N SER A 10 10.04 3.18 -2.77
CA SER A 10 9.83 1.79 -3.19
C SER A 10 10.01 0.77 -2.07
N CYS A 11 10.84 1.09 -1.07
CA CYS A 11 11.04 0.25 0.11
C CYS A 11 9.91 0.47 1.13
N GLU A 12 9.47 1.71 1.32
CA GLU A 12 8.35 2.03 2.23
C GLU A 12 7.00 1.53 1.69
N LEU A 13 6.84 1.44 0.36
CA LEU A 13 5.64 0.89 -0.27
C LEU A 13 5.57 -0.64 -0.19
N PHE A 14 6.64 -1.36 0.16
CA PHE A 14 6.59 -2.83 0.21
C PHE A 14 5.58 -3.30 1.28
N PRO A 15 4.65 -4.22 0.94
CA PRO A 15 4.63 -5.14 -0.21
C PRO A 15 3.93 -4.64 -1.49
N VAL A 16 3.46 -3.40 -1.54
CA VAL A 16 2.89 -2.80 -2.76
C VAL A 16 4.01 -2.41 -3.73
N ARG A 17 3.90 -2.86 -4.98
CA ARG A 17 4.78 -2.53 -6.11
C ARG A 17 4.05 -1.68 -7.12
N VAL A 18 4.76 -0.73 -7.70
CA VAL A 18 4.21 0.16 -8.72
C VAL A 18 4.79 -0.22 -10.08
N ASN A 19 3.94 -0.63 -11.00
CA ASN A 19 4.30 -0.88 -12.39
C ASN A 19 3.74 0.24 -13.27
N LYS A 20 4.60 0.94 -14.00
CA LYS A 20 4.19 2.00 -14.92
C LYS A 20 3.86 1.39 -16.28
N SER A 21 2.65 1.61 -16.77
CA SER A 21 2.29 1.27 -18.14
C SER A 21 2.49 2.51 -19.00
N GLU A 22 3.67 2.65 -19.62
CA GLU A 22 4.01 3.82 -20.45
C GLU A 22 3.05 3.98 -21.64
N ILE A 23 2.55 2.86 -22.15
CA ILE A 23 1.62 2.82 -23.29
C ILE A 23 0.21 3.26 -22.88
N GLN A 24 -0.24 2.94 -21.66
CA GLN A 24 -1.62 3.18 -21.20
C GLN A 24 -1.74 4.40 -20.28
N GLY A 25 -0.62 5.03 -19.89
CA GLY A 25 -0.60 6.27 -19.12
C GLY A 25 -1.02 6.13 -17.66
N PHE A 26 -0.97 4.93 -17.07
CA PHE A 26 -1.31 4.70 -15.66
C PHE A 26 -0.25 3.93 -14.88
N GLU A 27 -0.32 4.06 -13.56
CA GLU A 27 0.46 3.26 -12.62
C GLU A 27 -0.42 2.17 -11.99
N ALA A 28 0.00 0.91 -12.11
CA ALA A 28 -0.64 -0.21 -11.45
C ALA A 28 0.00 -0.46 -10.08
N LEU A 29 -0.81 -0.34 -9.02
CA LEU A 29 -0.43 -0.68 -7.65
C LEU A 29 -0.77 -2.15 -7.37
N ASN A 30 0.26 -3.00 -7.32
CA ASN A 30 0.12 -4.44 -7.18
C ASN A 30 0.65 -4.91 -5.84
N TYR A 31 -0.10 -5.76 -5.15
CA TYR A 31 0.41 -6.47 -3.99
C TYR A 31 1.40 -7.56 -4.44
N TYR A 32 2.63 -7.52 -3.92
CA TYR A 32 3.63 -8.53 -4.17
C TYR A 32 3.63 -9.57 -3.05
N GLU A 33 3.20 -10.78 -3.38
CA GLU A 33 3.23 -11.92 -2.47
C GLU A 33 4.60 -12.63 -2.54
N TRP A 34 5.20 -12.86 -1.38
CA TRP A 34 6.46 -13.59 -1.26
C TRP A 34 6.39 -14.50 -0.03
N GLU A 35 6.91 -15.72 -0.12
CA GLU A 35 6.93 -16.73 0.97
C GLU A 35 7.31 -16.18 2.36
N LEU A 36 8.28 -15.26 2.40
CA LEU A 36 8.74 -14.64 3.65
C LEU A 36 7.71 -13.70 4.30
N CYS A 37 6.70 -13.23 3.56
CA CYS A 37 5.64 -12.38 4.09
C CYS A 37 4.49 -13.18 4.75
N SER A 38 4.50 -14.51 4.68
CA SER A 38 3.43 -15.38 5.18
C SER A 38 3.01 -15.07 6.62
N GLN A 39 3.97 -14.91 7.54
CA GLN A 39 3.69 -14.57 8.94
C GLN A 39 3.06 -13.17 9.09
N ALA A 40 3.57 -12.17 8.37
CA ALA A 40 3.03 -10.82 8.39
C ALA A 40 1.59 -10.79 7.85
N CYS A 41 1.31 -11.57 6.80
CA CYS A 41 -0.04 -11.71 6.24
C CYS A 41 -1.01 -12.41 7.19
N GLN A 42 -0.55 -13.44 7.92
CA GLN A 42 -1.37 -14.08 8.96
C GLN A 42 -1.75 -13.07 10.06
N LEU A 43 -0.78 -12.27 10.53
CA LEU A 43 -1.03 -11.24 11.53
C LEU A 43 -1.97 -10.13 11.00
N GLY A 44 -1.74 -9.66 9.78
CA GLY A 44 -2.59 -8.67 9.11
C GLY A 44 -4.04 -9.15 8.96
N ARG A 45 -4.23 -10.43 8.57
CA ARG A 45 -5.56 -11.07 8.52
C ARG A 45 -6.22 -11.14 9.89
N LYS A 46 -5.48 -11.54 10.94
CA LYS A 46 -6.00 -11.60 12.32
C LYS A 46 -6.47 -10.24 12.81
N ASN A 47 -5.70 -9.19 12.52
CA ASN A 47 -6.02 -7.82 12.91
C ASN A 47 -6.97 -7.11 11.93
N LYS A 48 -7.39 -7.78 10.85
CA LYS A 48 -8.24 -7.22 9.78
C LYS A 48 -7.70 -5.91 9.20
N ILE A 49 -6.37 -5.81 9.04
CA ILE A 49 -5.71 -4.62 8.51
C ILE A 49 -5.55 -4.76 6.99
N PRO A 50 -6.17 -3.87 6.18
CA PRO A 50 -5.94 -3.84 4.74
C PRO A 50 -4.51 -3.40 4.39
N VAL A 51 -3.95 -3.96 3.32
CA VAL A 51 -2.57 -3.67 2.88
C VAL A 51 -2.33 -2.18 2.63
N PHE A 52 -3.26 -1.48 1.99
CA PHE A 52 -3.09 -0.05 1.70
C PHE A 52 -2.98 0.82 2.97
N LYS A 53 -3.61 0.41 4.08
CA LYS A 53 -3.48 1.09 5.37
C LYS A 53 -2.11 0.84 6.01
N PHE A 54 -1.51 -0.33 5.78
CA PHE A 54 -0.16 -0.63 6.27
C PHE A 54 0.90 0.28 5.63
N VAL A 55 0.74 0.61 4.35
CA VAL A 55 1.66 1.48 3.60
C VAL A 55 1.17 2.93 3.50
N LYS A 56 0.26 3.37 4.39
CA LYS A 56 -0.36 4.71 4.38
C LYS A 56 0.64 5.84 4.17
N ASN A 57 1.69 5.88 4.99
CA ASN A 57 2.70 6.96 4.93
C ASN A 57 3.41 7.01 3.57
N ALA A 58 3.66 5.84 2.97
CA ALA A 58 4.33 5.75 1.68
C ALA A 58 3.41 6.15 0.53
N LEU A 59 2.12 5.80 0.60
CA LEU A 59 1.11 6.24 -0.36
C LEU A 59 0.93 7.76 -0.31
N ILE A 60 0.77 8.34 0.88
CA ILE A 60 0.64 9.79 1.06
C ILE A 60 1.89 10.52 0.55
N ARG A 61 3.08 10.01 0.88
CA ARG A 61 4.34 10.62 0.43
C ARG A 61 4.50 10.59 -1.10
N LYS A 62 3.95 9.59 -1.78
CA LYS A 62 4.07 9.44 -3.23
C LYS A 62 2.96 10.13 -4.02
N TYR A 63 1.71 10.01 -3.57
CA TYR A 63 0.51 10.41 -4.30
C TYR A 63 -0.29 11.53 -3.64
N GLY A 64 0.05 11.91 -2.40
CA GLY A 64 -0.65 12.93 -1.63
C GLY A 64 -1.72 12.37 -0.69
N GLU A 65 -2.19 13.24 0.21
CA GLU A 65 -3.22 12.90 1.20
C GLU A 65 -4.59 12.67 0.52
N GLU A 66 -4.92 13.48 -0.48
CA GLU A 66 -6.20 13.39 -1.22
C GLU A 66 -6.38 12.00 -1.84
N PHE A 67 -5.36 11.48 -2.52
CA PHE A 67 -5.38 10.13 -3.08
C PHE A 67 -5.61 9.05 -2.01
N TYR A 68 -4.97 9.17 -0.84
CA TYR A 68 -5.17 8.21 0.24
C TYR A 68 -6.59 8.27 0.80
N GLN A 69 -7.17 9.47 0.91
CA GLN A 69 -8.56 9.65 1.35
C GLN A 69 -9.55 9.02 0.38
N GLU A 70 -9.36 9.18 -0.93
CA GLU A 70 -10.16 8.52 -1.96
C GLU A 70 -10.11 6.99 -1.82
N MET A 71 -8.92 6.43 -1.57
CA MET A 71 -8.79 4.99 -1.29
C MET A 71 -9.54 4.55 -0.03
N GLU A 72 -9.53 5.36 1.04
CA GLU A 72 -10.29 5.06 2.26
C GLU A 72 -11.80 5.11 2.03
N ILE A 73 -12.29 6.08 1.25
CA ILE A 73 -13.70 6.18 0.86
C ILE A 73 -14.11 4.93 0.08
N ALA A 74 -13.37 4.60 -1.00
CA ALA A 74 -13.65 3.42 -1.83
C ALA A 74 -13.62 2.12 -1.01
N TYR A 75 -12.67 1.99 -0.07
CA TYR A 75 -12.64 0.86 0.84
C TYR A 75 -13.90 0.80 1.71
N ASN A 76 -14.30 1.91 2.34
CA ASN A 76 -15.47 1.94 3.21
C ASN A 76 -16.76 1.60 2.45
N GLU A 77 -16.90 2.06 1.21
CA GLU A 77 -18.01 1.68 0.33
C GLU A 77 -18.00 0.19 -0.01
N SER A 78 -16.83 -0.39 -0.31
CA SER A 78 -16.69 -1.83 -0.57
C SER A 78 -17.08 -2.70 0.64
N GLN A 79 -16.97 -2.18 1.86
CA GLN A 79 -17.38 -2.89 3.07
C GLN A 79 -18.88 -2.80 3.32
N LYS A 80 -19.56 -1.72 2.89
CA LYS A 80 -21.02 -1.58 3.04
C LYS A 80 -21.80 -2.54 2.14
N SER A 81 -21.21 -2.90 1.00
CA SER A 81 -21.80 -3.82 0.01
C SER A 81 -21.52 -5.30 0.31
N LYS A 82 -20.88 -5.62 1.45
CA LYS A 82 -20.61 -6.98 1.91
C LYS A 82 -21.50 -7.33 3.09
#